data_AF-A0A3M0J2J0-F1
#
_entry.id   AF-A0A3M0J2J0-F1
#
_cell.length_a   1.000
_cell.length_b   1.000
_cell.length_c   1.000
_cell.angle_alpha   90.00
_cell.angle_beta   90.00
_cell.angle_gamma   90.00
#
_symmetry.space_group_name_H-M   'P 1'
#
loop_
_entity.id
_entity.type
_entity.pdbx_description
1 polymer ?
#
loop_
_entity_poly.entity_id
_entity_poly.type
_entity_poly.pdbx_seq_one_letter_code
_entity_poly.pdbx_strand_id
1 'polypeptide(L)'
;MLRGPSGILESQILLLEGKMKNSSENLNAEHVIPLNPFQSPDESHVTFDVDSFTKALDRILGNQRQEQKVSPGELVGSLKAYMNEMDHELAQTNVGKSFTTQKRGASSVEAATSESAGPDSGAEDAELAPVDADMNLVANLLESYSAQAGLAGPTSNILQSMGVNLPENTDFTGSSS
;
A
#
# COMPACT_ATOMS: atom_id res chain seq x y z
N MET A 1 33.74 78.39 1.55
CA MET A 1 34.84 78.44 2.54
C MET A 1 34.71 77.22 3.44
N LEU A 2 35.80 76.49 3.67
CA LEU A 2 36.03 75.45 4.71
C LEU A 2 35.30 74.10 4.50
N ARG A 3 35.95 72.99 4.12
CA ARG A 3 37.04 72.18 4.74
C ARG A 3 36.54 71.29 5.89
N GLY A 4 36.25 70.01 5.58
CA GLY A 4 36.24 68.85 6.50
C GLY A 4 35.20 68.87 7.65
N PRO A 5 34.89 67.75 8.33
CA PRO A 5 35.75 66.59 8.52
C PRO A 5 35.14 65.27 8.00
N SER A 6 35.94 64.58 7.20
CA SER A 6 35.80 63.17 6.79
C SER A 6 36.12 62.21 7.95
N GLY A 7 35.56 62.43 9.14
CA GLY A 7 35.92 61.70 10.36
C GLY A 7 34.75 61.02 11.08
N ILE A 8 33.51 61.45 10.83
CA ILE A 8 32.32 60.90 11.51
C ILE A 8 31.78 59.65 10.79
N LEU A 9 32.05 59.52 9.49
CA LEU A 9 31.59 58.36 8.70
C LEU A 9 32.56 57.18 8.85
N GLU A 10 33.87 57.42 8.84
CA GLU A 10 34.90 56.38 9.06
C GLU A 10 34.80 55.77 10.48
N SER A 11 34.56 56.60 11.50
CA SER A 11 34.40 56.12 12.89
C SER A 11 33.10 55.34 13.11
N GLN A 12 32.04 55.64 12.37
CA GLN A 12 30.80 54.84 12.42
C GLN A 12 30.92 53.53 11.64
N ILE A 13 31.66 53.50 10.52
CA ILE A 13 31.92 52.28 9.75
C ILE A 13 32.79 51.31 10.57
N LEU A 14 33.87 51.78 11.21
CA LEU A 14 34.69 50.94 12.09
C LEU A 14 33.93 50.46 13.34
N LEU A 15 32.99 51.24 13.89
CA LEU A 15 32.14 50.83 15.01
C LEU A 15 31.08 49.78 14.59
N LEU A 16 30.59 49.86 13.35
CA LEU A 16 29.70 48.86 12.76
C LEU A 16 30.46 47.57 12.43
N GLU A 17 31.66 47.66 11.86
CA GLU A 17 32.52 46.50 11.58
C GLU A 17 33.03 45.83 12.87
N GLY A 18 33.34 46.61 13.90
CA GLY A 18 33.69 46.09 15.23
C GLY A 18 32.52 45.38 15.91
N LYS A 19 31.28 45.84 15.71
CA LYS A 19 30.06 45.14 16.19
C LYS A 19 29.75 43.87 15.39
N MET A 20 30.12 43.82 14.10
CA MET A 20 29.91 42.65 13.26
C MET A 20 30.98 41.56 13.46
N LYS A 21 32.19 41.91 13.93
CA LYS A 21 33.28 40.94 14.12
C LYS A 21 33.38 40.34 15.52
N ASN A 22 32.65 40.88 16.50
CA ASN A 22 32.65 40.39 17.89
C ASN A 22 31.38 39.58 18.24
N SER A 23 30.74 39.01 17.22
CA SER A 23 29.77 37.92 17.35
C SER A 23 30.39 36.64 16.78
N SER A 24 31.62 36.36 17.20
CA SER A 24 32.34 35.14 16.86
C SER A 24 33.17 34.67 18.05
N GLU A 25 32.71 34.93 19.27
CA GLU A 25 33.16 34.19 20.44
C GLU A 25 31.95 33.84 21.31
N ASN A 26 31.72 32.52 21.37
CA ASN A 26 31.36 31.84 22.60
C ASN A 26 29.98 32.15 23.18
N LEU A 27 28.96 31.65 22.48
CA LEU A 27 27.87 30.96 23.15
C LEU A 27 27.78 29.55 22.57
N ASN A 28 28.85 28.78 22.78
CA ASN A 28 28.78 27.32 22.82
C ASN A 28 28.07 26.90 24.14
N ALA A 29 26.95 27.55 24.45
CA ALA A 29 25.89 26.92 25.21
C ALA A 29 25.09 26.15 24.16
N GLU A 30 25.69 25.08 23.63
CA GLU A 30 24.89 23.98 23.17
C GLU A 30 24.15 23.45 24.41
N HIS A 31 23.00 24.05 24.70
CA HIS A 31 21.86 23.21 25.01
C HIS A 31 21.63 22.40 23.74
N VAL A 32 22.41 21.32 23.60
CA VAL A 32 22.14 20.23 22.69
C VAL A 32 20.74 19.79 23.09
N ILE A 33 19.72 20.27 22.39
CA ILE A 33 18.47 19.55 22.34
C ILE A 33 18.91 18.20 21.74
N PRO A 34 18.86 17.09 22.49
CA PRO A 34 19.23 15.81 21.92
C PRO A 34 18.43 15.67 20.63
N LEU A 35 19.12 15.42 19.51
CA LEU A 35 18.53 15.27 18.17
C LEU A 35 17.61 14.04 18.06
N ASN A 36 17.17 13.50 19.20
CA ASN A 36 16.15 12.47 19.32
C ASN A 36 15.02 13.05 20.19
N PRO A 37 13.94 13.59 19.59
CA PRO A 37 12.76 14.06 20.31
C PRO A 37 11.97 12.94 21.03
N PHE A 38 12.55 11.75 21.18
CA PHE A 38 11.91 10.54 21.70
C PHE A 38 12.68 9.81 22.80
N GLN A 39 13.85 10.28 23.25
CA GLN A 39 14.59 9.54 24.29
C GLN A 39 14.36 10.15 25.68
N SER A 40 13.41 9.58 26.41
CA SER A 40 13.16 9.86 27.83
C SER A 40 14.34 9.35 28.69
N PRO A 41 14.83 10.08 29.71
CA PRO A 41 15.94 9.63 30.56
C PRO A 41 15.57 8.53 31.57
N ASP A 42 14.32 8.08 31.57
CA ASP A 42 13.81 6.98 32.41
C ASP A 42 13.07 5.93 31.56
N GLU A 43 13.57 5.66 30.35
CA GLU A 43 13.09 4.51 29.60
C GLU A 43 13.68 3.24 30.21
N SER A 44 12.90 2.59 31.08
CA SER A 44 13.06 1.16 31.30
C SER A 44 13.05 0.51 29.92
N HIS A 45 14.21 0.05 29.46
CA HIS A 45 14.33 -0.67 28.19
C HIS A 45 13.33 -1.83 28.23
N VAL A 46 12.26 -1.70 27.44
CA VAL A 46 11.29 -2.77 27.25
C VAL A 46 11.99 -3.82 26.40
N THR A 47 12.62 -4.77 27.08
CA THR A 47 13.20 -5.93 26.41
C THR A 47 12.08 -6.91 26.10
N PHE A 48 11.99 -7.33 24.84
CA PHE A 48 11.06 -8.37 24.44
C PHE A 48 11.67 -9.71 24.86
N ASP A 49 11.27 -10.18 26.03
CA ASP A 49 11.63 -11.51 26.51
C ASP A 49 10.75 -12.55 25.78
N VAL A 50 11.33 -13.16 24.75
CA VAL A 50 10.70 -14.21 23.94
C VAL A 50 10.30 -15.41 24.80
N ASP A 51 11.07 -15.71 25.85
CA ASP A 51 10.79 -16.83 26.76
C ASP A 51 9.61 -16.49 27.68
N SER A 52 9.54 -15.25 28.17
CA SER A 52 8.40 -14.74 28.94
C SER A 52 7.12 -14.69 28.09
N PHE A 53 7.23 -14.30 26.82
CA PHE A 53 6.12 -14.34 25.87
C PHE A 53 5.64 -15.78 25.61
N THR A 54 6.56 -16.70 25.33
CA THR A 54 6.24 -18.12 25.10
C THR A 54 5.60 -18.75 26.34
N LYS A 55 6.12 -18.45 27.53
CA LYS A 55 5.56 -18.91 28.80
C LYS A 55 4.20 -18.29 29.11
N ALA A 56 3.98 -17.03 28.72
CA ALA A 56 2.67 -16.39 28.82
C ALA A 56 1.66 -17.02 27.86
N LEU A 57 2.07 -17.35 26.63
CA LEU A 57 1.26 -18.10 25.67
C LEU A 57 0.93 -19.48 26.22
N ASP A 58 1.90 -20.24 26.73
CA ASP A 58 1.67 -21.54 27.34
C ASP A 58 0.72 -21.46 28.55
N ARG A 59 0.77 -20.39 29.33
CA ARG A 59 -0.15 -20.20 30.46
C ARG A 59 -1.58 -19.84 30.01
N ILE A 60 -1.73 -19.11 28.91
CA ILE A 60 -3.03 -18.73 28.33
C ILE A 60 -3.64 -19.91 27.56
N LEU A 61 -2.81 -20.68 26.86
CA LEU A 61 -3.19 -21.86 26.08
C LEU A 61 -3.29 -23.13 26.93
N GLY A 62 -2.56 -23.19 28.06
CA GLY A 62 -2.34 -24.43 28.82
C GLY A 62 -3.16 -24.61 30.10
N ASN A 63 -4.03 -23.68 30.50
CA ASN A 63 -4.87 -23.86 31.69
C ASN A 63 -6.35 -24.10 31.38
N GLN A 64 -6.74 -25.37 31.49
CA GLN A 64 -8.09 -25.89 31.73
C GLN A 64 -9.13 -25.64 30.62
N ARG A 65 -8.87 -26.19 29.45
CA ARG A 65 -9.94 -26.80 28.67
C ARG A 65 -9.66 -28.29 28.69
N GLN A 66 -10.71 -29.10 28.76
CA GLN A 66 -10.61 -30.50 28.34
C GLN A 66 -9.71 -30.51 27.10
N GLU A 67 -8.71 -31.39 27.06
CA GLU A 67 -7.98 -31.67 25.84
C GLU A 67 -8.97 -32.25 24.83
N GLN A 68 -9.84 -31.41 24.28
CA GLN A 68 -10.30 -31.56 22.93
C GLN A 68 -9.01 -31.39 22.14
N LYS A 69 -8.33 -32.50 21.94
CA LYS A 69 -7.12 -32.63 21.15
C LYS A 69 -7.53 -32.34 19.71
N VAL A 70 -7.81 -31.06 19.42
CA VAL A 70 -8.21 -30.61 18.09
C VAL A 70 -7.04 -30.95 17.21
N SER A 71 -7.24 -31.95 16.37
CA SER A 71 -6.20 -32.44 15.49
C SER A 71 -5.78 -31.28 14.57
N PRO A 72 -4.51 -31.22 14.14
CA PRO A 72 -4.08 -30.23 13.16
C PRO A 72 -4.99 -30.18 11.92
N GLY A 73 -5.59 -31.31 11.53
CA GLY A 73 -6.56 -31.39 10.45
C GLY A 73 -7.90 -30.69 10.74
N GLU A 74 -8.42 -30.76 11.96
CA GLU A 74 -9.64 -30.04 12.35
C GLU A 74 -9.42 -28.52 12.37
N LEU A 75 -8.22 -28.08 12.75
CA LEU A 75 -7.86 -26.65 12.78
C LEU A 75 -7.63 -26.08 11.37
N VAL A 76 -7.03 -26.87 10.48
CA VAL A 76 -6.94 -26.53 9.05
C VAL A 76 -8.32 -26.54 8.39
N GLY A 77 -9.18 -27.50 8.77
CA GLY A 77 -10.55 -27.59 8.27
C GLY A 77 -11.40 -26.38 8.69
N SER A 78 -11.29 -25.93 9.95
CA SER A 78 -12.03 -24.76 10.42
C SER A 78 -11.56 -23.46 9.76
N LEU A 79 -10.25 -23.32 9.51
CA LEU A 79 -9.72 -22.19 8.75
C LEU A 79 -10.20 -22.22 7.30
N LYS A 80 -10.21 -23.38 6.64
CA LYS A 80 -10.74 -23.52 5.28
C LYS A 80 -12.23 -23.16 5.19
N ALA A 81 -13.03 -23.61 6.16
CA ALA A 81 -14.45 -23.25 6.24
C ALA A 81 -14.64 -21.74 6.41
N TYR A 82 -13.83 -21.11 7.26
CA TYR A 82 -13.84 -19.66 7.43
C TYR A 82 -13.46 -18.90 6.15
N MET A 83 -12.43 -19.35 5.44
CA MET A 83 -12.04 -18.77 4.14
C MET A 83 -13.15 -18.88 3.10
N ASN A 84 -13.79 -20.04 3.01
CA ASN A 84 -14.91 -20.26 2.10
C ASN A 84 -16.09 -19.31 2.40
N GLU A 85 -16.46 -19.13 3.68
CA GLU A 85 -17.55 -18.23 4.06
C GLU A 85 -17.26 -16.77 3.66
N MET A 86 -16.02 -16.30 3.89
CA MET A 86 -15.60 -14.96 3.46
C MET A 86 -15.66 -14.81 1.94
N ASP A 87 -15.18 -15.82 1.22
CA ASP A 87 -15.19 -15.83 -0.23
C ASP A 87 -16.63 -15.76 -0.78
N HIS A 88 -17.58 -16.47 -0.16
CA HIS A 88 -19.01 -16.39 -0.50
C HIS A 88 -19.60 -14.99 -0.27
N GLU A 89 -19.30 -14.36 0.86
CA GLU A 89 -19.75 -12.99 1.15
C GLU A 89 -19.18 -11.99 0.12
N LEU A 90 -17.90 -12.13 -0.22
CA LEU A 90 -17.23 -11.27 -1.20
C LEU A 90 -17.72 -11.49 -2.63
N ALA A 91 -18.07 -12.73 -3.02
CA ALA A 91 -18.50 -13.08 -4.38
C ALA A 91 -19.71 -12.27 -4.86
N GLN A 92 -20.56 -11.83 -3.93
CA GLN A 92 -21.76 -11.04 -4.26
C GLN A 92 -21.46 -9.55 -4.46
N THR A 93 -20.28 -9.07 -4.03
CA THR A 93 -19.86 -7.67 -4.15
C THR A 93 -19.37 -7.33 -5.56
N ASN A 94 -19.27 -6.04 -5.87
CA ASN A 94 -18.67 -5.60 -7.14
C ASN A 94 -17.21 -6.04 -7.27
N VAL A 95 -16.47 -6.10 -6.16
CA VAL A 95 -15.08 -6.57 -6.13
C VAL A 95 -15.00 -8.08 -6.39
N GLY A 96 -15.93 -8.87 -5.85
CA GLY A 96 -16.00 -10.31 -6.17
C GLY A 96 -16.32 -10.57 -7.65
N LYS A 97 -17.16 -9.74 -8.25
CA LYS A 97 -17.59 -9.85 -9.65
C LYS A 97 -16.60 -9.29 -10.67
N SER A 98 -15.61 -8.50 -10.26
CA SER A 98 -14.63 -7.91 -11.18
C SER A 98 -13.57 -8.91 -11.64
N PHE A 99 -13.39 -10.02 -10.92
CA PHE A 99 -12.41 -11.03 -11.29
C PHE A 99 -12.98 -12.05 -12.27
N THR A 100 -12.21 -12.35 -13.30
CA THR A 100 -12.46 -13.53 -14.15
C THR A 100 -12.00 -14.80 -13.44
N THR A 101 -12.77 -15.88 -13.52
CA THR A 101 -12.48 -17.17 -12.88
C THR A 101 -12.26 -18.26 -13.91
N GLN A 102 -11.49 -19.29 -13.55
CA GLN A 102 -11.19 -20.40 -14.44
C GLN A 102 -12.45 -21.23 -14.66
N LYS A 103 -12.95 -21.27 -15.91
CA LYS A 103 -14.06 -22.16 -16.26
C LYS A 103 -13.63 -23.62 -16.09
N ARG A 104 -14.06 -24.30 -15.02
CA ARG A 104 -13.94 -25.76 -14.91
C ARG A 104 -14.69 -26.37 -16.09
N GLY A 105 -13.97 -27.09 -16.95
CA GLY A 105 -14.39 -27.44 -18.30
C GLY A 105 -15.74 -28.18 -18.38
N ALA A 106 -16.76 -27.46 -18.84
CA ALA A 106 -17.84 -28.00 -19.65
C ALA A 106 -18.12 -27.01 -20.78
N SER A 107 -17.69 -27.38 -21.98
CA SER A 107 -18.08 -26.95 -23.33
C SER A 107 -18.60 -25.51 -23.59
N SER A 108 -18.07 -24.90 -24.66
CA SER A 108 -18.78 -24.04 -25.65
C SER A 108 -20.31 -24.20 -25.61
N VAL A 109 -21.19 -23.19 -25.57
CA VAL A 109 -21.38 -21.89 -26.26
C VAL A 109 -22.31 -21.10 -25.30
N GLU A 110 -22.24 -19.78 -25.08
CA GLU A 110 -22.79 -18.73 -25.93
C GLU A 110 -22.53 -17.39 -25.23
N ALA A 111 -22.16 -16.37 -26.00
CA ALA A 111 -22.05 -15.00 -25.54
C ALA A 111 -23.44 -14.35 -25.49
N ALA A 112 -23.63 -13.47 -24.51
CA ALA A 112 -24.63 -12.42 -24.41
C ALA A 112 -26.11 -12.84 -24.43
N THR A 113 -26.79 -12.68 -23.30
CA THR A 113 -27.97 -11.81 -23.19
C THR A 113 -28.08 -11.39 -21.73
N SER A 114 -28.12 -10.08 -21.49
CA SER A 114 -28.65 -9.47 -20.27
C SER A 114 -30.01 -10.06 -19.93
N GLU A 115 -30.52 -9.74 -18.74
CA GLU A 115 -31.92 -9.47 -18.40
C GLU A 115 -32.24 -10.10 -17.03
N SER A 116 -32.67 -9.23 -16.14
CA SER A 116 -33.27 -9.49 -14.84
C SER A 116 -34.32 -10.62 -14.87
N ALA A 117 -34.17 -11.65 -14.04
CA ALA A 117 -35.29 -12.32 -13.36
C ALA A 117 -34.83 -13.38 -12.32
N GLY A 118 -35.19 -13.16 -11.05
CA GLY A 118 -35.49 -14.22 -10.08
C GLY A 118 -34.40 -14.59 -9.06
N PRO A 119 -34.65 -14.44 -7.74
CA PRO A 119 -33.87 -15.11 -6.71
C PRO A 119 -34.42 -16.52 -6.55
N ASP A 120 -34.01 -17.46 -7.41
CA ASP A 120 -34.33 -18.86 -7.20
C ASP A 120 -33.19 -19.55 -6.46
N SER A 121 -33.57 -20.13 -5.33
CA SER A 121 -32.72 -20.68 -4.31
C SER A 121 -32.19 -22.03 -4.75
N GLY A 122 -31.08 -22.02 -5.47
CA GLY A 122 -30.19 -23.16 -5.67
C GLY A 122 -28.80 -22.76 -5.20
N ALA A 123 -28.62 -22.62 -3.88
CA ALA A 123 -27.31 -22.51 -3.24
C ALA A 123 -26.63 -23.88 -3.32
N GLU A 124 -26.37 -24.33 -4.56
CA GLU A 124 -25.40 -25.36 -4.80
C GLU A 124 -24.06 -24.77 -4.39
N ASP A 125 -23.37 -25.51 -3.53
CA ASP A 125 -21.97 -25.44 -3.16
C ASP A 125 -21.06 -25.40 -4.40
N ALA A 126 -21.23 -24.37 -5.23
CA ALA A 126 -20.33 -24.04 -6.31
C ALA A 126 -19.12 -23.41 -5.62
N GLU A 127 -18.26 -24.29 -5.11
CA GLU A 127 -16.89 -23.99 -4.72
C GLU A 127 -16.37 -22.93 -5.71
N LEU A 128 -16.13 -21.72 -5.20
CA LEU A 128 -15.80 -20.60 -6.07
C LEU A 128 -14.59 -21.01 -6.91
N ALA A 129 -14.76 -20.91 -8.23
CA ALA A 129 -13.70 -21.27 -9.13
C ALA A 129 -12.50 -20.36 -8.86
N PRO A 130 -11.26 -20.91 -8.84
CA PRO A 130 -10.06 -20.11 -8.71
C PRO A 130 -10.03 -18.97 -9.74
N VAL A 131 -9.50 -17.83 -9.33
CA VAL A 131 -9.32 -16.67 -10.20
C VAL A 131 -8.39 -17.03 -11.37
N ASP A 132 -8.76 -16.59 -12.57
CA ASP A 132 -7.94 -16.72 -13.76
C ASP A 132 -6.89 -15.60 -13.78
N ALA A 133 -5.73 -15.84 -13.17
CA ALA A 133 -4.69 -14.83 -13.02
C ALA A 133 -4.24 -14.24 -14.38
N ASP A 134 -4.18 -15.07 -15.42
CA ASP A 134 -3.72 -14.66 -16.74
C ASP A 134 -4.73 -13.71 -17.39
N MET A 135 -6.03 -14.07 -17.40
CA MET A 135 -7.04 -13.18 -17.96
C MET A 135 -7.20 -11.89 -17.16
N ASN A 136 -7.14 -11.94 -15.84
CA ASN A 136 -7.20 -10.73 -15.03
C ASN A 136 -5.97 -9.84 -15.26
N LEU A 137 -4.79 -10.42 -15.44
CA LEU A 137 -3.61 -9.64 -15.77
C LEU A 137 -3.76 -8.97 -17.13
N VAL A 138 -4.18 -9.70 -18.16
CA VAL A 138 -4.40 -9.13 -19.50
C VAL A 138 -5.47 -8.04 -19.46
N ALA A 139 -6.59 -8.26 -18.80
CA ALA A 139 -7.65 -7.26 -18.66
C ALA A 139 -7.13 -5.98 -17.99
N ASN A 140 -6.45 -6.11 -16.85
CA ASN A 140 -5.90 -4.97 -16.13
C ASN A 140 -4.81 -4.23 -16.92
N LEU A 141 -3.97 -4.95 -17.67
CA LEU A 141 -2.96 -4.34 -18.53
C LEU A 141 -3.60 -3.59 -19.70
N LEU A 142 -4.60 -4.17 -20.37
CA LEU A 142 -5.28 -3.51 -21.48
C LEU A 142 -6.10 -2.31 -21.02
N GLU A 143 -6.81 -2.43 -19.90
CA GLU A 143 -7.54 -1.32 -19.30
C GLU A 143 -6.59 -0.18 -18.93
N SER A 144 -5.48 -0.49 -18.25
CA SER A 144 -4.47 0.51 -17.89
C SER A 144 -3.80 1.15 -19.11
N TYR A 145 -3.58 0.38 -20.18
CA TYR A 145 -3.04 0.89 -21.44
C TYR A 145 -4.02 1.85 -22.13
N SER A 146 -5.31 1.50 -22.14
CA SER A 146 -6.38 2.34 -22.69
C SER A 146 -6.54 3.64 -21.88
N ALA A 147 -6.45 3.56 -20.54
CA ALA A 147 -6.49 4.72 -19.65
C ALA A 147 -5.29 5.66 -19.85
N GLN A 148 -4.15 5.14 -20.31
CA GLN A 148 -2.97 5.91 -20.71
C GLN A 148 -3.07 6.45 -22.15
N ALA A 149 -4.23 6.29 -22.81
CA ALA A 149 -4.43 6.62 -24.22
C ALA A 149 -3.40 5.97 -25.16
N GLY A 150 -2.84 4.82 -24.75
CA GLY A 150 -1.78 4.14 -25.49
C GLY A 150 -0.43 4.86 -25.53
N LEU A 151 -0.28 5.96 -24.78
CA LEU A 151 0.98 6.69 -24.67
C LEU A 151 2.03 5.88 -23.91
N ALA A 152 3.29 6.30 -24.04
CA ALA A 152 4.38 5.74 -23.25
C ALA A 152 4.09 5.93 -21.74
N GLY A 153 4.17 4.82 -20.99
CA GLY A 153 3.76 4.76 -19.59
C GLY A 153 4.16 3.44 -18.93
N PRO A 154 3.89 3.26 -17.63
CA PRO A 154 4.27 2.06 -16.89
C PRO A 154 3.79 0.77 -17.56
N THR A 155 2.54 0.77 -18.02
CA THR A 155 1.91 -0.40 -18.65
C THR A 155 2.46 -0.63 -20.06
N SER A 156 2.59 0.43 -20.85
CA SER A 156 3.21 0.39 -22.19
C SER A 156 4.66 -0.14 -22.14
N ASN A 157 5.44 0.27 -21.14
CA ASN A 157 6.81 -0.21 -20.94
C ASN A 157 6.87 -1.71 -20.59
N ILE A 158 5.94 -2.19 -19.74
CA ILE A 158 5.84 -3.62 -19.41
C ILE A 158 5.50 -4.42 -20.67
N LEU A 159 4.48 -3.99 -21.44
CA LEU A 159 4.05 -4.68 -22.67
C LEU A 159 5.19 -4.73 -23.70
N GLN A 160 5.90 -3.62 -23.90
CA GLN A 160 7.05 -3.57 -24.80
C GLN A 160 8.19 -4.49 -24.32
N SER A 161 8.45 -4.54 -23.00
CA SER A 161 9.46 -5.44 -22.41
C SER A 161 9.08 -6.92 -22.58
N MET A 162 7.77 -7.21 -22.63
CA MET A 162 7.22 -8.53 -22.94
C MET A 162 7.18 -8.83 -24.45
N GLY A 163 7.70 -7.94 -25.29
CA GLY A 163 7.72 -8.07 -26.75
C GLY A 163 6.37 -7.79 -27.42
N VAL A 164 5.39 -7.29 -26.67
CA VAL A 164 4.04 -6.98 -27.15
C VAL A 164 4.00 -5.50 -27.52
N ASN A 165 3.83 -5.20 -28.81
CA ASN A 165 3.66 -3.84 -29.32
C ASN A 165 2.21 -3.66 -29.75
N LEU A 166 1.48 -2.79 -29.05
CA LEU A 166 0.11 -2.43 -29.39
C LEU A 166 0.09 -1.15 -30.23
N PRO A 167 -0.90 -0.97 -31.13
CA PRO A 167 -1.10 0.28 -31.85
C PRO A 167 -1.52 1.41 -30.89
N GLU A 168 -1.28 2.66 -31.29
CA GLU A 168 -1.80 3.83 -30.55
C GLU A 168 -3.33 3.74 -30.41
N ASN A 169 -3.84 4.01 -29.21
CA ASN A 169 -5.28 4.06 -28.97
C ASN A 169 -5.83 5.39 -29.51
N THR A 170 -6.07 5.46 -30.82
CA THR A 170 -6.55 6.67 -31.51
C THR A 170 -8.06 6.93 -31.36
N ASP A 171 -8.78 6.10 -30.62
CA ASP A 171 -10.25 6.10 -30.51
C ASP A 171 -10.83 7.41 -29.94
N PHE A 172 -10.01 8.27 -29.33
CA PHE A 172 -10.41 9.58 -28.79
C PHE A 172 -10.19 10.77 -29.73
N THR A 173 -9.59 10.57 -30.92
CA THR A 173 -9.22 11.68 -31.82
C THR A 173 -10.29 12.05 -32.86
N GLY A 174 -11.45 11.40 -32.83
CA GLY A 174 -12.51 11.54 -33.84
C GLY A 174 -13.85 12.02 -33.29
N SER A 175 -13.92 13.16 -32.59
CA SER A 175 -15.18 13.89 -32.41
C SER A 175 -14.96 15.35 -32.01
N SER A 176 -14.43 16.15 -32.92
CA SER A 176 -14.77 17.57 -32.98
C SER A 176 -15.10 17.93 -34.43
N SER A 177 -16.40 18.04 -34.71
CA SER A 177 -16.95 18.64 -35.92
C SER A 177 -18.08 19.58 -35.51
#